data_AF-A0A4Q8TTK5-F1
#
_entry.id   AF-A0A4Q8TTK5-F1
#
_cell.length_a   1.000
_cell.length_b   1.000
_cell.length_c   1.000
_cell.angle_alpha   90.00
_cell.angle_beta   90.00
_cell.angle_gamma   90.00
#
_symmetry.space_group_name_H-M   'P 1'
#
loop_
_entity.id
_entity.type
_entity.pdbx_description
1 polymer ?
#
loop_
_entity_poly.entity_id
_entity_poly.type
_entity_poly.pdbx_seq_one_letter_code
_entity_poly.pdbx_strand_id
1 'polypeptide(L)'
;MKTLNDAVTCLLSFGSAEDGKGLKKLYKKAALLVHSDRAKAHGITYTMTDVNRAWELVSKSLEGALGLIEGSIVSRRNRAFSDSWMNDPLHEATVPSFYSVDTMAEKAWQIVDSGETGDFTWFNPSKHSTFIKDLNLEYRYYYGGDVLALYSLENAFKTGKQSTGYRICYDRNGDGHFMEAFSEILNELCNSQTPKGVWKWLESLDFVDGGQYQGVRAEVTIGTHTVRVYRDNVPGNKQFSPFDLDRVKPVAKIPKKWTVVHLRKILANGQFRSYKQDYYYTDDYSRDAADNYRKGYFSNPLESYSDILTCTSQRVWSREADGMIELHFGAHRNDGRSLIVDLNNRYPIVDMSDEEQEYLKGDIHFLKAS
;
A
#
# COMPACT_ATOMS: atom_id res chain seq x y z
N MET A 1 24.94 -11.90 -4.64
CA MET A 1 25.97 -10.90 -4.29
C MET A 1 26.30 -10.98 -2.80
N LYS A 2 27.58 -11.03 -2.41
CA LYS A 2 27.98 -11.28 -1.00
C LYS A 2 28.98 -10.28 -0.43
N THR A 3 29.79 -9.62 -1.26
CA THR A 3 30.82 -8.69 -0.79
C THR A 3 30.52 -7.25 -1.21
N LEU A 4 31.11 -6.27 -0.51
CA LEU A 4 31.02 -4.86 -0.86
C LEU A 4 31.63 -4.58 -2.25
N ASN A 5 32.70 -5.31 -2.61
CA ASN A 5 33.34 -5.18 -3.91
C ASN A 5 32.45 -5.65 -5.07
N ASP A 6 31.76 -6.79 -4.89
CA ASP A 6 30.76 -7.28 -5.87
C ASP A 6 29.61 -6.28 -6.04
N ALA A 7 29.21 -5.64 -4.93
CA ALA A 7 28.16 -4.63 -4.91
C ALA A 7 28.55 -3.36 -5.66
N VAL A 8 29.77 -2.84 -5.43
CA VAL A 8 30.29 -1.70 -6.17
C VAL A 8 30.45 -2.05 -7.66
N THR A 9 30.98 -3.22 -7.99
CA THR A 9 31.12 -3.68 -9.38
C THR A 9 29.77 -3.82 -10.08
N CYS A 10 28.75 -4.33 -9.38
CA CYS A 10 27.38 -4.38 -9.89
C CYS A 10 26.82 -2.98 -10.19
N LEU A 11 27.06 -1.98 -9.36
CA LEU A 11 26.56 -0.62 -9.63
C LEU A 11 27.36 0.08 -10.73
N LEU A 12 28.68 -0.13 -10.77
CA LEU A 12 29.57 0.46 -11.78
C LEU A 12 29.37 -0.14 -13.18
N SER A 13 28.79 -1.34 -13.32
CA SER A 13 28.41 -1.84 -14.65
C SER A 13 27.34 -1.00 -15.35
N PHE A 14 26.71 -0.05 -14.63
CA PHE A 14 25.70 0.86 -15.17
C PHE A 14 26.22 2.31 -15.35
N GLY A 15 27.49 2.58 -15.05
CA GLY A 15 28.15 3.87 -15.22
C GLY A 15 29.21 4.16 -14.15
N SER A 16 29.66 5.42 -14.05
CA SER A 16 30.63 5.85 -13.03
C SER A 16 29.97 6.65 -11.90
N ALA A 17 30.60 6.67 -10.72
CA ALA A 17 30.21 7.46 -9.57
C ALA A 17 31.44 7.95 -8.82
N GLU A 18 31.43 9.18 -8.30
CA GLU A 18 32.59 9.76 -7.60
C GLU A 18 32.33 9.97 -6.10
N ASP A 19 31.06 9.98 -5.72
CA ASP A 19 30.61 10.23 -4.37
C ASP A 19 29.38 9.35 -4.06
N GLY A 20 28.95 9.37 -2.80
CA GLY A 20 27.81 8.58 -2.35
C GLY A 20 26.51 8.96 -3.08
N LYS A 21 26.39 10.21 -3.54
CA LYS A 21 25.26 10.67 -4.35
C LYS A 21 25.30 10.07 -5.76
N GLY A 22 26.48 9.97 -6.36
CA GLY A 22 26.75 9.29 -7.61
C GLY A 22 26.42 7.79 -7.53
N LEU A 23 26.81 7.12 -6.45
CA LEU A 23 26.46 5.71 -6.24
C LEU A 23 24.95 5.51 -6.08
N LYS A 24 24.27 6.43 -5.37
CA LYS A 24 22.80 6.43 -5.28
C LYS A 24 22.16 6.62 -6.65
N LYS A 25 22.70 7.53 -7.47
CA LYS A 25 22.25 7.78 -8.85
C LYS A 25 22.47 6.56 -9.76
N LEU A 26 23.61 5.89 -9.63
CA LEU A 26 23.91 4.64 -10.35
C LEU A 26 22.96 3.52 -9.95
N TYR A 27 22.66 3.36 -8.67
CA TYR A 27 21.66 2.40 -8.21
C TYR A 27 20.30 2.65 -8.87
N LYS A 28 19.81 3.89 -8.86
CA LYS A 28 18.53 4.23 -9.48
C LYS A 28 18.54 3.96 -11.00
N LYS A 29 19.64 4.29 -11.68
CA LYS A 29 19.84 3.97 -13.10
C LYS A 29 19.87 2.45 -13.35
N ALA A 30 20.59 1.71 -12.52
CA ALA A 30 20.70 0.26 -12.60
C ALA A 30 19.33 -0.41 -12.41
N ALA A 31 18.56 0.00 -11.40
CA ALA A 31 17.21 -0.49 -11.11
C ALA A 31 16.26 -0.38 -12.33
N LEU A 32 16.36 0.71 -13.09
CA LEU A 32 15.61 0.91 -14.32
C LEU A 32 16.09 0.05 -15.50
N LEU A 33 17.36 -0.35 -15.52
CA LEU A 33 17.99 -1.08 -16.63
C LEU A 33 17.96 -2.61 -16.46
N VAL A 34 18.01 -3.12 -15.23
CA VAL A 34 17.98 -4.58 -14.91
C VAL A 34 16.58 -5.20 -14.92
N HIS A 35 15.55 -4.41 -15.25
CA HIS A 35 14.20 -4.92 -15.37
C HIS A 35 14.11 -5.95 -16.52
N SER A 36 13.36 -7.03 -16.30
CA SER A 36 13.29 -8.27 -17.11
C SER A 36 13.17 -8.07 -18.64
N ASP A 37 12.44 -7.04 -19.08
CA ASP A 37 12.23 -6.71 -20.49
C ASP A 37 13.31 -5.83 -21.13
N ARG A 38 14.12 -5.12 -20.33
CA ARG A 38 15.28 -4.33 -20.83
C ARG A 38 16.60 -5.09 -20.70
N ALA A 39 16.66 -6.05 -19.78
CA ALA A 39 17.84 -6.89 -19.58
C ALA A 39 18.22 -7.66 -20.85
N LYS A 40 17.23 -8.18 -21.61
CA LYS A 40 17.45 -8.85 -22.89
C LYS A 40 17.90 -7.91 -24.02
N ALA A 41 17.41 -6.67 -24.04
CA ALA A 41 17.75 -5.70 -25.09
C ALA A 41 19.16 -5.11 -24.93
N HIS A 42 19.72 -5.16 -23.71
CA HIS A 42 21.02 -4.55 -23.39
C HIS A 42 22.09 -5.56 -22.91
N GLY A 43 21.82 -6.87 -22.99
CA GLY A 43 22.78 -7.90 -22.57
C GLY A 43 23.13 -7.86 -21.08
N ILE A 44 22.23 -7.32 -20.25
CA ILE A 44 22.46 -7.12 -18.81
C ILE A 44 22.17 -8.42 -18.06
N THR A 45 23.12 -8.87 -17.26
CA THR A 45 23.05 -10.14 -16.51
C THR A 45 22.53 -10.02 -15.08
N TYR A 46 22.44 -8.79 -14.56
CA TYR A 46 21.97 -8.51 -13.20
C TYR A 46 20.45 -8.38 -13.14
N THR A 47 19.86 -8.77 -12.00
CA THR A 47 18.42 -8.61 -11.73
C THR A 47 18.15 -7.45 -10.77
N MET A 48 16.88 -7.03 -10.64
CA MET A 48 16.48 -6.06 -9.60
C MET A 48 16.82 -6.53 -8.19
N THR A 49 16.80 -7.84 -7.94
CA THR A 49 17.23 -8.42 -6.66
C THR A 49 18.72 -8.21 -6.42
N ASP A 50 19.54 -8.34 -7.45
CA ASP A 50 20.99 -8.11 -7.37
C ASP A 50 21.31 -6.64 -7.12
N VAL A 51 20.64 -5.73 -7.83
CA VAL A 51 20.83 -4.27 -7.69
C VAL A 51 20.37 -3.76 -6.33
N ASN A 52 19.23 -4.23 -5.82
CA ASN A 52 18.77 -3.91 -4.46
C ASN A 52 19.77 -4.41 -3.42
N ARG A 53 20.27 -5.64 -3.59
CA ARG A 53 21.26 -6.21 -2.68
C ARG A 53 22.59 -5.48 -2.73
N ALA A 54 22.99 -4.99 -3.90
CA ALA A 54 24.17 -4.17 -4.08
C ALA A 54 24.05 -2.86 -3.28
N TRP A 55 22.91 -2.18 -3.42
CA TRP A 55 22.67 -0.91 -2.73
C TRP A 55 22.57 -1.08 -1.21
N GLU A 56 21.94 -2.15 -0.71
CA GLU A 56 21.94 -2.45 0.73
C GLU A 56 23.36 -2.59 1.32
N LEU A 57 24.29 -3.18 0.58
CA LEU A 57 25.67 -3.36 1.03
C LEU A 57 26.47 -2.05 0.93
N VAL A 58 26.31 -1.31 -0.16
CA VAL A 58 26.99 -0.02 -0.40
C VAL A 58 26.51 1.06 0.56
N SER A 59 25.20 1.17 0.79
CA SER A 59 24.62 2.18 1.69
C SER A 59 25.01 1.98 3.16
N LYS A 60 25.28 0.74 3.58
CA LYS A 60 25.76 0.41 4.93
C LYS A 60 27.24 0.71 5.15
N SER A 61 28.03 0.87 4.08
CA SER A 61 29.47 1.10 4.16
C SER A 61 29.92 2.04 3.04
N LEU A 62 29.34 3.25 3.03
CA LEU A 62 29.53 4.24 1.97
C LEU A 62 31.01 4.63 1.79
N GLU A 63 31.75 4.84 2.88
CA GLU A 63 33.18 5.17 2.83
C GLU A 63 34.02 4.03 2.23
N GLY A 64 33.74 2.78 2.63
CA GLY A 64 34.39 1.60 2.04
C GLY A 64 34.02 1.36 0.57
N ALA A 65 32.83 1.77 0.14
CA ALA A 65 32.41 1.70 -1.25
C ALA A 65 33.09 2.79 -2.11
N LEU A 66 33.29 3.98 -1.56
CA LEU A 66 33.94 5.10 -2.23
C LEU A 66 35.46 4.91 -2.37
N GLY A 67 36.10 4.23 -1.43
CA GLY A 67 37.50 3.82 -1.55
C GLY A 67 37.78 2.86 -2.71
N LEU A 68 36.74 2.35 -3.39
CA LEU A 68 36.84 1.41 -4.51
C LEU A 68 36.58 2.07 -5.88
N ILE A 69 36.43 3.40 -5.95
CA ILE A 69 36.06 4.10 -7.20
C ILE A 69 37.04 5.25 -7.52
N GLU A 70 37.73 5.17 -8.66
CA GLU A 70 38.58 6.24 -9.19
C GLU A 70 37.91 6.98 -10.37
N GLY A 71 37.79 8.31 -10.27
CA GLY A 71 37.83 9.29 -11.38
C GLY A 71 36.60 9.54 -12.28
N SER A 72 36.03 10.76 -12.18
CA SER A 72 35.32 11.62 -13.18
C SER A 72 33.83 11.36 -13.51
N ILE A 73 33.01 12.30 -14.04
CA ILE A 73 32.54 13.71 -13.75
C ILE A 73 31.05 13.73 -14.26
N VAL A 74 30.11 14.45 -13.62
CA VAL A 74 28.67 14.50 -13.99
C VAL A 74 28.23 15.81 -14.70
N SER A 75 27.39 15.70 -15.74
CA SER A 75 26.73 16.82 -16.46
C SER A 75 25.19 16.88 -16.23
N ARG A 76 24.60 18.09 -16.36
CA ARG A 76 23.22 18.51 -15.97
C ARG A 76 22.44 19.23 -17.11
N ARG A 77 21.07 19.21 -17.01
CA ARG A 77 19.97 20.11 -17.55
C ARG A 77 18.99 19.36 -18.49
N ASN A 78 17.68 19.67 -18.68
CA ASN A 78 16.65 20.60 -18.13
C ASN A 78 15.21 20.13 -18.60
N ARG A 79 14.15 20.69 -17.95
CA ARG A 79 12.66 20.43 -17.86
C ARG A 79 11.75 20.33 -19.13
N ALA A 80 10.57 19.65 -19.02
CA ALA A 80 9.16 20.18 -18.97
C ALA A 80 8.01 19.11 -18.85
N PHE A 81 6.82 19.45 -18.31
CA PHE A 81 5.65 18.59 -17.90
C PHE A 81 4.51 18.36 -18.95
N SER A 82 3.64 17.32 -18.80
CA SER A 82 2.17 17.39 -19.08
C SER A 82 1.30 16.20 -18.56
N ASP A 83 0.00 16.46 -18.31
CA ASP A 83 -1.04 15.53 -17.80
C ASP A 83 -1.89 14.83 -18.91
N SER A 84 -2.11 13.51 -18.76
CA SER A 84 -3.29 12.68 -19.12
C SER A 84 -3.02 11.25 -18.58
N TRP A 85 -3.99 10.35 -18.39
CA TRP A 85 -3.69 8.98 -17.92
C TRP A 85 -2.88 8.14 -18.93
N MET A 86 -2.99 8.43 -20.24
CA MET A 86 -2.09 7.86 -21.26
C MET A 86 -0.68 8.44 -21.17
N ASN A 87 -0.54 9.59 -20.52
CA ASN A 87 0.72 10.25 -20.20
C ASN A 87 1.14 10.02 -18.74
N ASP A 88 0.37 9.23 -17.97
CA ASP A 88 0.78 8.84 -16.62
C ASP A 88 2.05 8.02 -16.77
N PRO A 89 3.12 8.38 -16.04
CA PRO A 89 4.44 7.82 -16.23
C PRO A 89 4.41 6.32 -15.96
N LEU A 90 3.48 5.89 -15.12
CA LEU A 90 3.34 4.51 -14.74
C LEU A 90 2.39 3.71 -15.65
N HIS A 91 1.65 4.36 -16.56
CA HIS A 91 0.68 3.71 -17.44
C HIS A 91 1.27 2.55 -18.25
N GLU A 92 2.44 2.78 -18.86
CA GLU A 92 3.25 1.77 -19.54
C GLU A 92 4.53 1.43 -18.75
N ALA A 93 4.66 1.90 -17.51
CA ALA A 93 5.88 1.65 -16.76
C ALA A 93 6.04 0.17 -16.42
N THR A 94 7.31 -0.18 -16.44
CA THR A 94 7.82 -1.46 -15.96
C THR A 94 8.05 -1.46 -14.46
N VAL A 95 7.98 -0.31 -13.78
CA VAL A 95 8.09 -0.22 -12.32
C VAL A 95 6.71 -0.19 -11.68
N PRO A 96 6.53 -0.76 -10.48
CA PRO A 96 5.23 -0.81 -9.82
C PRO A 96 4.87 0.53 -9.14
N SER A 97 5.89 1.35 -8.84
CA SER A 97 5.78 2.71 -8.30
C SER A 97 7.16 3.37 -8.31
N PHE A 98 7.20 4.69 -8.29
CA PHE A 98 8.42 5.46 -8.00
C PHE A 98 8.66 5.66 -6.50
N TYR A 99 7.70 5.31 -5.65
CA TYR A 99 7.78 5.49 -4.21
C TYR A 99 8.05 4.18 -3.49
N SER A 100 8.72 4.29 -2.35
CA SER A 100 8.89 3.19 -1.41
C SER A 100 7.55 2.73 -0.85
N VAL A 101 7.51 1.51 -0.30
CA VAL A 101 6.31 0.95 0.32
C VAL A 101 5.80 1.83 1.46
N ASP A 102 6.71 2.36 2.27
CA ASP A 102 6.38 3.23 3.40
C ASP A 102 5.75 4.54 2.92
N THR A 103 6.37 5.21 1.94
CA THR A 103 5.80 6.43 1.35
C THR A 103 4.45 6.18 0.67
N MET A 104 4.29 5.05 -0.02
CA MET A 104 2.99 4.68 -0.60
C MET A 104 1.94 4.43 0.48
N ALA A 105 2.32 3.83 1.61
CA ALA A 105 1.40 3.62 2.72
C ALA A 105 0.96 4.94 3.37
N GLU A 106 1.89 5.87 3.58
CA GLU A 106 1.59 7.24 4.05
C GLU A 106 0.70 8.02 3.07
N LYS A 107 0.89 7.82 1.77
CA LYS A 107 0.04 8.43 0.74
C LYS A 107 -1.36 7.82 0.70
N ALA A 108 -1.49 6.49 0.80
CA ALA A 108 -2.76 5.77 0.74
C ALA A 108 -3.64 5.98 1.97
N TRP A 109 -3.03 6.00 3.17
CA TRP A 109 -3.78 5.95 4.42
C TRP A 109 -3.52 7.15 5.31
N GLN A 110 -4.38 7.34 6.29
CA GLN A 110 -4.15 8.31 7.34
C GLN A 110 -3.38 7.59 8.45
N ILE A 111 -2.10 7.93 8.59
CA ILE A 111 -1.22 7.36 9.60
C ILE A 111 -0.89 8.46 10.62
N VAL A 112 -1.09 8.15 11.89
CA VAL A 112 -0.74 9.01 13.02
C VAL A 112 0.32 8.29 13.85
N ASP A 113 1.40 8.99 14.19
CA ASP A 113 2.51 8.38 14.93
C ASP A 113 2.14 8.01 16.36
N SER A 114 1.33 8.85 17.03
CA SER A 114 0.91 8.61 18.41
C SER A 114 -0.59 8.73 18.64
N GLY A 115 -1.15 7.76 19.36
CA GLY A 115 -2.50 7.82 19.94
C GLY A 115 -2.54 8.36 21.37
N GLU A 116 -1.41 8.81 21.94
CA GLU A 116 -1.33 9.42 23.27
C GLU A 116 -1.63 10.92 23.25
N THR A 117 -1.33 11.59 22.15
CA THR A 117 -1.58 13.02 21.95
C THR A 117 -2.37 13.22 20.66
N GLY A 118 -3.65 13.59 20.76
CA GLY A 118 -4.44 13.94 19.58
C GLY A 118 -5.93 13.71 19.76
N ASP A 119 -6.71 14.62 19.18
CA ASP A 119 -8.12 14.41 18.92
C ASP A 119 -8.28 13.35 17.83
N PHE A 120 -9.37 12.59 17.89
CA PHE A 120 -9.77 11.75 16.77
C PHE A 120 -9.86 12.59 15.49
N THR A 121 -9.15 12.17 14.45
CA THR A 121 -9.35 12.73 13.12
C THR A 121 -10.64 12.16 12.54
N TRP A 122 -11.73 12.89 12.78
CA TRP A 122 -13.10 12.48 12.43
C TRP A 122 -13.42 12.55 10.94
N PHE A 123 -12.56 13.19 10.15
CA PHE A 123 -12.91 13.52 8.78
C PHE A 123 -11.72 13.43 7.82
N ASN A 124 -11.71 12.35 7.04
CA ASN A 124 -11.17 12.37 5.69
C ASN A 124 -12.13 11.60 4.77
N PRO A 125 -12.96 12.28 3.96
CA PRO A 125 -13.94 11.61 3.09
C PRO A 125 -13.28 10.73 2.02
N SER A 126 -11.96 10.89 1.79
CA SER A 126 -11.18 10.01 0.92
C SER A 126 -10.55 8.81 1.63
N LYS A 127 -10.51 8.78 2.97
CA LYS A 127 -9.85 7.74 3.77
C LYS A 127 -10.74 7.33 4.96
N HIS A 128 -11.43 6.19 4.84
CA HIS A 128 -12.36 5.68 5.86
C HIS A 128 -11.69 5.07 7.12
N SER A 129 -10.37 4.93 7.10
CA SER A 129 -9.56 4.34 8.18
C SER A 129 -8.43 5.27 8.58
N THR A 130 -8.15 5.34 9.88
CA THR A 130 -6.93 5.92 10.45
C THR A 130 -6.15 4.85 11.19
N PHE A 131 -4.84 4.80 10.97
CA PHE A 131 -3.90 3.86 11.60
C PHE A 131 -3.01 4.60 12.59
N ILE A 132 -2.88 4.06 13.79
CA ILE A 132 -2.13 4.64 14.90
C ILE A 132 -0.91 3.75 15.16
N LYS A 133 0.28 4.30 14.93
CA LYS A 133 1.52 3.53 14.83
C LYS A 133 2.00 3.00 16.19
N ASP A 134 2.11 3.86 17.20
CA ASP A 134 2.58 3.48 18.54
C ASP A 134 1.66 2.47 19.26
N LEU A 135 0.35 2.60 19.06
CA LEU A 135 -0.64 1.69 19.64
C LEU A 135 -0.87 0.43 18.79
N ASN A 136 -0.39 0.41 17.55
CA ASN A 136 -0.68 -0.63 16.57
C ASN A 136 -2.20 -0.88 16.42
N LEU A 137 -2.96 0.22 16.26
CA LEU A 137 -4.41 0.22 16.16
C LEU A 137 -4.88 0.81 14.83
N GLU A 138 -6.05 0.36 14.38
CA GLU A 138 -6.83 1.02 13.34
C GLU A 138 -8.15 1.47 13.94
N TYR A 139 -8.64 2.66 13.58
CA TYR A 139 -10.04 3.01 13.78
C TYR A 139 -10.72 3.43 12.47
N ARG A 140 -12.01 3.12 12.36
CA ARG A 140 -12.85 3.37 11.19
C ARG A 140 -14.15 4.01 11.60
N TYR A 141 -14.53 5.08 10.90
CA TYR A 141 -15.82 5.72 11.09
C TYR A 141 -16.70 5.50 9.85
N TYR A 142 -17.86 4.88 10.05
CA TYR A 142 -18.80 4.56 8.98
C TYR A 142 -19.91 5.61 8.92
N TYR A 143 -19.72 6.62 8.05
CA TYR A 143 -20.69 7.70 7.86
C TYR A 143 -22.02 7.14 7.31
N GLY A 144 -23.10 7.37 8.03
CA GLY A 144 -24.44 6.82 7.74
C GLY A 144 -24.84 5.62 8.60
N GLY A 145 -23.88 4.95 9.25
CA GLY A 145 -24.14 3.83 10.16
C GLY A 145 -24.14 4.21 11.64
N ASP A 146 -23.65 5.40 12.01
CA ASP A 146 -23.40 5.79 13.42
C ASP A 146 -22.55 4.74 14.15
N VAL A 147 -21.49 4.30 13.46
CA VAL A 147 -20.58 3.25 13.92
C VAL A 147 -19.14 3.74 13.92
N LEU A 148 -18.48 3.61 15.07
CA LEU A 148 -17.02 3.64 15.19
C LEU A 148 -16.50 2.24 15.47
N ALA A 149 -15.54 1.78 14.67
CA ALA A 149 -14.87 0.50 14.89
C ALA A 149 -13.39 0.72 15.19
N LEU A 150 -12.84 -0.04 16.14
CA LEU A 150 -11.42 -0.06 16.47
C LEU A 150 -10.91 -1.49 16.39
N TYR A 151 -9.74 -1.70 15.80
CA TYR A 151 -9.12 -3.02 15.62
C TYR A 151 -7.66 -2.99 16.04
N SER A 152 -7.24 -4.04 16.75
CA SER A 152 -5.82 -4.31 16.99
C SER A 152 -5.16 -4.86 15.74
N LEU A 153 -3.99 -4.31 15.41
CA LEU A 153 -3.19 -4.72 14.25
C LEU A 153 -2.08 -5.72 14.62
N GLU A 154 -1.97 -6.11 15.89
CA GLU A 154 -0.92 -7.01 16.39
C GLU A 154 -0.82 -8.30 15.56
N ASN A 155 -1.97 -8.84 15.16
CA ASN A 155 -2.10 -10.09 14.41
C ASN A 155 -2.38 -9.89 12.91
N ALA A 156 -2.23 -8.67 12.40
CA ALA A 156 -2.35 -8.41 10.97
C ALA A 156 -1.41 -9.33 10.16
N PHE A 157 -1.99 -9.87 9.08
CA PHE A 157 -1.40 -10.85 8.16
C PHE A 157 -1.03 -12.22 8.75
N LYS A 158 -1.29 -12.49 10.04
CA LYS A 158 -0.99 -13.79 10.67
C LYS A 158 -2.13 -14.80 10.44
N THR A 159 -1.86 -15.85 9.67
CA THR A 159 -2.82 -16.96 9.46
C THR A 159 -3.08 -17.72 10.76
N GLY A 160 -4.36 -18.03 11.03
CA GLY A 160 -4.77 -18.79 12.23
C GLY A 160 -4.77 -17.99 13.53
N LYS A 161 -4.46 -16.69 13.48
CA LYS A 161 -4.61 -15.75 14.59
C LYS A 161 -5.82 -14.85 14.37
N GLN A 162 -6.31 -14.23 15.43
CA GLN A 162 -7.37 -13.22 15.37
C GLN A 162 -6.84 -11.89 15.90
N SER A 163 -7.27 -10.82 15.26
CA SER A 163 -7.16 -9.46 15.75
C SER A 163 -8.42 -9.11 16.51
N THR A 164 -8.27 -8.61 17.75
CA THR A 164 -9.40 -8.12 18.54
C THR A 164 -9.97 -6.87 17.89
N GLY A 165 -11.28 -6.80 17.76
CA GLY A 165 -12.00 -5.64 17.26
C GLY A 165 -13.18 -5.29 18.13
N TYR A 166 -13.49 -4.00 18.18
CA TYR A 166 -14.65 -3.46 18.87
C TYR A 166 -15.42 -2.55 17.92
N ARG A 167 -16.74 -2.62 17.98
CA ARG A 167 -17.63 -1.81 17.17
C ARG A 167 -18.66 -1.14 18.08
N ILE A 168 -18.58 0.18 18.18
CA ILE A 168 -19.51 1.02 18.92
C ILE A 168 -20.62 1.43 17.97
N CYS A 169 -21.84 0.98 18.23
CA CYS A 169 -23.03 1.32 17.48
C CYS A 169 -23.96 2.14 18.36
N TYR A 170 -24.34 3.34 17.91
CA TYR A 170 -25.37 4.12 18.60
C TYR A 170 -26.76 3.64 18.22
N ASP A 171 -27.61 3.44 19.23
CA ASP A 171 -29.00 3.04 19.01
C ASP A 171 -29.86 4.29 18.80
N ARG A 172 -30.40 4.48 17.59
CA ARG A 172 -31.20 5.65 17.20
C ARG A 172 -32.63 5.59 17.76
N ASN A 173 -32.79 5.43 19.06
CA ASN A 173 -34.10 5.45 19.71
C ASN A 173 -34.58 6.89 20.06
N GLY A 174 -33.93 7.94 19.55
CA GLY A 174 -34.29 9.35 19.77
C GLY A 174 -33.57 10.31 18.80
N ASP A 175 -33.73 11.62 19.03
CA ASP A 175 -33.22 12.70 18.15
C ASP A 175 -31.71 12.99 18.29
N GLY A 176 -31.01 12.35 19.23
CA GLY A 176 -29.58 12.59 19.48
C GLY A 176 -28.68 12.05 18.37
N HIS A 177 -27.48 12.61 18.24
CA HIS A 177 -26.50 12.21 17.22
C HIS A 177 -25.35 11.37 17.81
N PHE A 178 -24.80 10.42 17.05
CA PHE A 178 -23.66 9.58 17.48
C PHE A 178 -22.51 10.39 18.08
N MET A 179 -22.21 11.55 17.50
CA MET A 179 -21.09 12.40 17.94
C MET A 179 -21.32 13.01 19.32
N GLU A 180 -22.57 13.25 19.71
CA GLU A 180 -22.92 13.73 21.05
C GLU A 180 -22.72 12.61 22.07
N ALA A 181 -23.31 11.44 21.80
CA ALA A 181 -23.12 10.24 22.61
C ALA A 181 -21.63 9.86 22.72
N PHE A 182 -20.86 9.99 21.63
CA PHE A 182 -19.44 9.69 21.63
C PHE A 182 -18.63 10.72 22.42
N SER A 183 -19.01 12.00 22.37
CA SER A 183 -18.38 13.02 23.22
C SER A 183 -18.62 12.73 24.70
N GLU A 184 -19.83 12.27 25.08
CA GLU A 184 -20.12 11.83 26.44
C GLU A 184 -19.31 10.57 26.84
N ILE A 185 -19.16 9.59 25.95
CA ILE A 185 -18.26 8.44 26.16
C ILE A 185 -16.84 8.89 26.47
N LEU A 186 -16.31 9.82 25.69
CA LEU A 186 -14.96 10.34 25.89
C LEU A 186 -14.82 11.05 27.24
N ASN A 187 -15.83 11.84 27.63
CA ASN A 187 -15.82 12.64 28.85
C ASN A 187 -16.02 11.81 30.13
N GLU A 188 -16.95 10.86 30.11
CA GLU A 188 -17.43 10.17 31.32
C GLU A 188 -16.80 8.80 31.53
N LEU A 189 -16.46 8.09 30.44
CA LEU A 189 -16.05 6.68 30.53
C LEU A 189 -14.58 6.44 30.19
N CYS A 190 -13.95 7.37 29.47
CA CYS A 190 -12.56 7.24 29.07
C CYS A 190 -11.66 7.99 30.06
N ASN A 191 -10.63 7.31 30.60
CA ASN A 191 -9.61 7.95 31.45
C ASN A 191 -8.86 9.10 30.75
N SER A 192 -8.85 9.09 29.42
CA SER A 192 -8.32 10.14 28.56
C SER A 192 -9.12 10.19 27.27
N GLN A 193 -9.37 11.38 26.73
CA GLN A 193 -10.13 11.61 25.49
C GLN A 193 -9.28 11.33 24.24
N THR A 194 -8.61 10.19 24.23
CA THR A 194 -7.65 9.78 23.20
C THR A 194 -8.02 8.41 22.66
N PRO A 195 -7.55 8.02 21.46
CA PRO A 195 -7.74 6.66 20.97
C PRO A 195 -7.27 5.58 21.95
N LYS A 196 -6.17 5.84 22.69
CA LYS A 196 -5.67 4.95 23.75
C LYS A 196 -6.68 4.81 24.89
N GLY A 197 -7.26 5.92 25.33
CA GLY A 197 -8.27 5.93 26.40
C GLY A 197 -9.53 5.16 26.01
N VAL A 198 -10.01 5.38 24.78
CA VAL A 198 -11.15 4.65 24.22
C VAL A 198 -10.85 3.16 24.12
N TRP A 199 -9.68 2.77 23.61
CA TRP A 199 -9.30 1.37 23.53
C TRP A 199 -9.29 0.68 24.90
N LYS A 200 -8.69 1.31 25.92
CA LYS A 200 -8.68 0.79 27.30
C LYS A 200 -10.08 0.66 27.90
N TRP A 201 -10.95 1.64 27.63
CA TRP A 201 -12.35 1.56 28.05
C TRP A 201 -13.05 0.36 27.41
N LEU A 202 -12.88 0.15 26.10
CA LEU A 202 -13.47 -0.98 25.39
C LEU A 202 -12.98 -2.34 25.92
N GLU A 203 -11.70 -2.44 26.31
CA GLU A 203 -11.13 -3.63 26.95
C GLU A 203 -11.72 -3.90 28.35
N SER A 204 -12.17 -2.86 29.05
CA SER A 204 -12.74 -2.96 30.40
C SER A 204 -14.20 -3.38 30.46
N LEU A 205 -14.90 -3.37 29.32
CA LEU A 205 -16.32 -3.71 29.27
C LEU A 205 -16.57 -5.20 29.51
N ASP A 206 -17.63 -5.49 30.26
CA ASP A 206 -18.14 -6.84 30.45
C ASP A 206 -19.05 -7.22 29.27
N PHE A 207 -18.59 -8.16 28.45
CA PHE A 207 -19.35 -8.62 27.29
C PHE A 207 -20.17 -9.87 27.59
N VAL A 208 -21.40 -9.89 27.08
CA VAL A 208 -22.32 -11.02 27.15
C VAL A 208 -22.49 -11.60 25.74
N ASP A 209 -22.51 -12.93 25.64
CA ASP A 209 -22.84 -13.62 24.40
C ASP A 209 -24.36 -13.61 24.19
N GLY A 210 -24.82 -12.80 23.23
CA GLY A 210 -26.22 -12.70 22.83
C GLY A 210 -26.66 -13.77 21.82
N GLY A 211 -25.79 -14.74 21.51
CA GLY A 211 -26.04 -15.81 20.56
C GLY A 211 -25.81 -15.41 19.10
N GLN A 212 -26.13 -16.33 18.18
CA GLN A 212 -25.76 -16.25 16.75
C GLN A 212 -26.15 -14.93 16.05
N TYR A 213 -27.27 -14.32 16.42
CA TYR A 213 -27.81 -13.13 15.77
C TYR A 213 -27.39 -11.81 16.42
N GLN A 214 -27.03 -11.83 17.70
CA GLN A 214 -26.67 -10.62 18.46
C GLN A 214 -25.17 -10.53 18.76
N GLY A 215 -24.43 -11.63 18.61
CA GLY A 215 -22.99 -11.69 18.85
C GLY A 215 -22.62 -11.39 20.31
N VAL A 216 -21.31 -11.21 20.53
CA VAL A 216 -20.76 -10.85 21.83
C VAL A 216 -20.80 -9.33 21.99
N ARG A 217 -21.59 -8.83 22.94
CA ARG A 217 -21.83 -7.38 23.08
C ARG A 217 -21.91 -6.92 24.53
N ALA A 218 -21.64 -5.64 24.74
CA ALA A 218 -21.93 -4.88 25.94
C ALA A 218 -22.91 -3.76 25.59
N GLU A 219 -23.81 -3.41 26.49
CA GLU A 219 -24.70 -2.25 26.36
C GLU A 219 -24.32 -1.24 27.43
N VAL A 220 -24.13 0.01 27.01
CA VAL A 220 -23.64 1.08 27.88
C VAL A 220 -24.58 2.28 27.74
N THR A 221 -25.10 2.74 28.87
CA THR A 221 -25.97 3.91 28.95
C THR A 221 -25.24 5.05 29.63
N ILE A 222 -25.26 6.23 29.01
CA ILE A 222 -24.54 7.44 29.42
C ILE A 222 -25.49 8.60 29.19
N GLY A 223 -25.80 9.38 30.23
CA GLY A 223 -26.85 10.39 30.16
C GLY A 223 -28.17 9.80 29.65
N THR A 224 -28.63 10.30 28.50
CA THR A 224 -29.84 9.83 27.80
C THR A 224 -29.53 8.90 26.61
N HIS A 225 -28.25 8.66 26.33
CA HIS A 225 -27.80 7.85 25.21
C HIS A 225 -27.56 6.40 25.62
N THR A 226 -27.82 5.47 24.70
CA THR A 226 -27.43 4.07 24.84
C THR A 226 -26.65 3.63 23.62
N VAL A 227 -25.46 3.08 23.85
CA VAL A 227 -24.61 2.50 22.82
C VAL A 227 -24.46 1.01 23.03
N ARG A 228 -24.38 0.28 21.93
CA ARG A 228 -24.04 -1.15 21.94
C ARG A 228 -22.63 -1.31 21.40
N VAL A 229 -21.78 -1.94 22.20
CA VAL A 229 -20.41 -2.28 21.82
C VAL A 229 -20.36 -3.75 21.49
N TYR A 230 -20.04 -4.08 20.25
CA TYR A 230 -19.84 -5.45 19.79
C TYR A 230 -18.35 -5.79 19.81
N ARG A 231 -18.00 -6.98 20.28
CA ARG A 231 -16.66 -7.57 20.10
C ARG A 231 -16.66 -8.34 18.78
N ASP A 232 -15.87 -7.86 17.82
CA ASP A 232 -15.80 -8.39 16.47
C ASP A 232 -14.36 -8.76 16.11
N ASN A 233 -13.99 -10.01 16.39
CA ASN A 233 -12.66 -10.51 16.10
C ASN A 233 -12.49 -10.77 14.61
N VAL A 234 -11.46 -10.16 14.01
CA VAL A 234 -11.15 -10.32 12.59
C VAL A 234 -10.03 -11.37 12.43
N PRO A 235 -10.16 -12.36 11.52
CA PRO A 235 -9.05 -13.25 11.20
C PRO A 235 -7.82 -12.45 10.75
N GLY A 236 -6.64 -12.73 11.32
CA GLY A 236 -5.42 -11.95 11.06
C GLY A 236 -5.03 -11.92 9.59
N ASN A 237 -5.28 -12.99 8.84
CA ASN A 237 -5.06 -13.06 7.37
C ASN A 237 -6.06 -12.26 6.52
N LYS A 238 -7.04 -11.61 7.16
CA LYS A 238 -8.00 -10.66 6.58
C LYS A 238 -7.86 -9.25 7.17
N GLN A 239 -7.05 -9.08 8.21
CA GLN A 239 -6.78 -7.77 8.81
C GLN A 239 -5.60 -7.10 8.07
N PHE A 240 -5.86 -5.90 7.57
CA PHE A 240 -4.84 -5.05 6.97
C PHE A 240 -4.01 -4.34 8.05
N SER A 241 -2.72 -4.14 7.79
CA SER A 241 -1.88 -3.19 8.53
C SER A 241 -0.88 -2.55 7.56
N PRO A 242 -0.78 -1.20 7.52
CA PRO A 242 0.26 -0.54 6.74
C PRO A 242 1.66 -0.71 7.36
N PHE A 243 1.74 -1.07 8.65
CA PHE A 243 3.00 -1.17 9.40
C PHE A 243 3.73 -2.50 9.22
N ASP A 244 3.04 -3.52 8.74
CA ASP A 244 3.50 -4.92 8.72
C ASP A 244 3.47 -5.53 7.31
N LEU A 245 3.60 -4.71 6.27
CA LEU A 245 3.55 -5.18 4.87
C LEU A 245 4.70 -6.15 4.54
N ASP A 246 5.83 -6.07 5.24
CA ASP A 246 6.98 -6.97 5.15
C ASP A 246 6.66 -8.43 5.57
N ARG A 247 5.58 -8.63 6.34
CA ARG A 247 5.06 -9.97 6.67
C ARG A 247 4.46 -10.66 5.45
N VAL A 248 3.99 -9.92 4.45
CA VAL A 248 3.40 -10.46 3.23
C VAL A 248 4.49 -10.98 2.30
N LYS A 249 4.79 -12.27 2.40
CA LYS A 249 5.87 -12.87 1.60
C LYS A 249 5.55 -12.89 0.09
N PRO A 250 6.55 -12.62 -0.77
CA PRO A 250 6.36 -12.59 -2.22
C PRO A 250 5.96 -13.96 -2.78
N VAL A 251 5.43 -13.95 -3.99
CA VAL A 251 5.23 -15.15 -4.80
C VAL A 251 6.59 -15.60 -5.34
N ALA A 252 7.06 -16.76 -4.89
CA ALA A 252 8.38 -17.27 -5.24
C ALA A 252 8.45 -17.91 -6.63
N LYS A 253 7.34 -18.51 -7.10
CA LYS A 253 7.24 -19.17 -8.41
C LYS A 253 5.83 -19.06 -8.96
N ILE A 254 5.70 -19.16 -10.28
CA ILE A 254 4.41 -19.13 -10.95
C ILE A 254 3.54 -20.31 -10.45
N PRO A 255 2.36 -20.05 -9.86
CA PRO A 255 1.47 -21.09 -9.38
C PRO A 255 0.73 -21.76 -10.54
N LYS A 256 0.27 -22.99 -10.33
CA LYS A 256 -0.62 -23.68 -11.30
C LYS A 256 -1.97 -22.98 -11.49
N LYS A 257 -2.42 -22.25 -10.46
CA LYS A 257 -3.67 -21.49 -10.47
C LYS A 257 -3.50 -20.19 -9.69
N TRP A 258 -3.88 -19.09 -10.32
CA TRP A 258 -3.92 -17.79 -9.68
C TRP A 258 -5.12 -17.67 -8.74
N THR A 259 -4.90 -17.04 -7.59
CA THR A 259 -5.91 -16.86 -6.54
C THR A 259 -5.77 -15.46 -5.97
N VAL A 260 -6.81 -14.98 -5.28
CA VAL A 260 -6.79 -13.65 -4.64
C VAL A 260 -5.65 -13.53 -3.62
N VAL A 261 -5.23 -14.63 -3.00
CA VAL A 261 -4.04 -14.67 -2.13
C VAL A 261 -2.77 -14.33 -2.92
N HIS A 262 -2.60 -14.88 -4.12
CA HIS A 262 -1.45 -14.58 -4.97
C HIS A 262 -1.49 -13.13 -5.47
N LEU A 263 -2.66 -12.64 -5.87
CA LEU A 263 -2.85 -11.25 -6.28
C LEU A 263 -2.45 -10.27 -5.16
N ARG A 264 -2.90 -10.53 -3.93
CA ARG A 264 -2.49 -9.75 -2.74
C ARG A 264 -0.98 -9.74 -2.57
N LYS A 265 -0.32 -10.90 -2.63
CA LYS A 265 1.15 -10.98 -2.53
C LYS A 265 1.86 -10.19 -3.61
N ILE A 266 1.36 -10.28 -4.85
CA ILE A 266 1.91 -9.53 -6.00
C ILE A 266 1.83 -8.04 -5.75
N LEU A 267 0.65 -7.54 -5.37
CA LEU A 267 0.44 -6.12 -5.09
C LEU A 267 1.32 -5.65 -3.92
N ALA A 268 1.31 -6.34 -2.77
CA ALA A 268 2.11 -5.93 -1.61
C ALA A 268 3.62 -5.95 -1.87
N ASN A 269 4.11 -6.76 -2.80
CA ASN A 269 5.55 -6.88 -3.09
C ASN A 269 5.99 -6.17 -4.37
N GLY A 270 5.07 -5.54 -5.13
CA GLY A 270 5.42 -4.90 -6.40
C GLY A 270 5.79 -5.88 -7.52
N GLN A 271 5.29 -7.12 -7.49
CA GLN A 271 5.63 -8.19 -8.47
C GLN A 271 4.79 -8.11 -9.75
N PHE A 272 4.63 -6.90 -10.28
CA PHE A 272 3.80 -6.63 -11.44
C PHE A 272 4.30 -5.41 -12.20
N ARG A 273 3.72 -5.19 -13.37
CA ARG A 273 3.84 -3.97 -14.17
C ARG A 273 2.52 -3.66 -14.87
N SER A 274 2.41 -2.45 -15.42
CA SER A 274 1.23 -2.01 -16.19
C SER A 274 -0.10 -2.22 -15.45
N TYR A 275 -0.13 -1.90 -14.15
CA TYR A 275 -1.34 -2.05 -13.35
C TYR A 275 -2.39 -0.98 -13.68
N LYS A 276 -3.58 -1.37 -14.12
CA LYS A 276 -4.61 -0.44 -14.58
C LYS A 276 -6.03 -0.85 -14.21
N GLN A 277 -6.93 0.13 -14.18
CA GLN A 277 -8.37 -0.05 -14.27
C GLN A 277 -8.76 -0.19 -15.75
N ASP A 278 -9.40 -1.30 -16.09
CA ASP A 278 -9.90 -1.61 -17.43
C ASP A 278 -11.27 -0.97 -17.70
N TYR A 279 -12.10 -0.82 -16.66
CA TYR A 279 -13.41 -0.13 -16.68
C TYR A 279 -14.01 -0.04 -15.27
N TYR A 280 -14.85 0.96 -15.04
CA TYR A 280 -15.74 1.08 -13.88
C TYR A 280 -17.08 1.65 -14.34
N TYR A 281 -18.18 0.94 -14.06
CA TYR A 281 -19.54 1.36 -14.39
C TYR A 281 -20.33 1.66 -13.11
N THR A 282 -21.06 2.76 -13.14
CA THR A 282 -22.10 3.15 -12.17
C THR A 282 -23.46 3.13 -12.87
N ASP A 283 -24.54 3.39 -12.12
CA ASP A 283 -25.87 3.51 -12.72
C ASP A 283 -26.04 4.80 -13.55
N ASP A 284 -25.08 5.75 -13.45
CA ASP A 284 -25.04 6.97 -14.25
C ASP A 284 -24.03 6.82 -15.41
N TYR A 285 -24.47 6.09 -16.45
CA TYR A 285 -23.66 5.84 -17.64
C TYR A 285 -23.23 7.10 -18.39
N SER A 286 -23.98 8.21 -18.26
CA SER A 286 -23.60 9.50 -18.86
C SER A 286 -22.38 10.08 -18.15
N ARG A 287 -22.37 10.02 -16.81
CA ARG A 287 -21.21 10.38 -16.01
C ARG A 287 -20.05 9.44 -16.22
N ASP A 288 -20.28 8.13 -16.28
CA ASP A 288 -19.20 7.18 -16.55
C ASP A 288 -18.56 7.45 -17.92
N ALA A 289 -19.35 7.70 -18.96
CA ALA A 289 -18.82 8.04 -20.28
C ALA A 289 -18.01 9.34 -20.24
N ALA A 290 -18.45 10.35 -19.48
CA ALA A 290 -17.69 11.59 -19.26
C ALA A 290 -16.37 11.35 -18.52
N ASP A 291 -16.35 10.44 -17.54
CA ASP A 291 -15.16 10.01 -16.78
C ASP A 291 -14.37 8.89 -17.48
N ASN A 292 -14.64 8.60 -18.76
CA ASN A 292 -14.05 7.51 -19.55
C ASN A 292 -14.07 6.15 -18.83
N TYR A 293 -15.13 5.86 -18.09
CA TYR A 293 -15.34 4.65 -17.30
C TYR A 293 -14.19 4.40 -16.32
N ARG A 294 -13.57 5.47 -15.81
CA ARG A 294 -12.38 5.45 -14.94
C ARG A 294 -11.23 4.58 -15.48
N LYS A 295 -11.17 4.39 -16.80
CA LYS A 295 -10.07 3.65 -17.43
C LYS A 295 -8.76 4.40 -17.21
N GLY A 296 -7.75 3.72 -16.69
CA GLY A 296 -6.48 4.37 -16.42
C GLY A 296 -5.57 3.62 -15.45
N TYR A 297 -4.41 4.21 -15.19
CA TYR A 297 -3.39 3.66 -14.28
C TYR A 297 -3.74 3.92 -12.80
N PHE A 298 -3.21 3.09 -11.90
CA PHE A 298 -3.29 3.29 -10.44
C PHE A 298 -1.98 3.77 -9.83
N SER A 299 -1.90 5.07 -9.52
CA SER A 299 -0.73 5.69 -8.89
C SER A 299 -0.31 5.04 -7.56
N ASN A 300 -1.24 4.47 -6.81
CA ASN A 300 -0.96 3.75 -5.57
C ASN A 300 -1.61 2.34 -5.53
N PRO A 301 -0.88 1.30 -5.95
CA PRO A 301 -1.40 -0.07 -5.99
C PRO A 301 -1.77 -0.66 -4.61
N LEU A 302 -1.26 -0.09 -3.53
CA LEU A 302 -1.55 -0.55 -2.17
C LEU A 302 -2.98 -0.24 -1.72
N GLU A 303 -3.61 0.80 -2.28
CA GLU A 303 -5.04 1.09 -2.04
C GLU A 303 -5.90 -0.09 -2.48
N SER A 304 -5.63 -0.59 -3.69
CA SER A 304 -6.32 -1.77 -4.23
C SER A 304 -6.06 -3.03 -3.41
N TYR A 305 -4.86 -3.18 -2.82
CA TYR A 305 -4.57 -4.31 -1.93
C TYR A 305 -5.53 -4.34 -0.73
N SER A 306 -5.76 -3.19 -0.08
CA SER A 306 -6.66 -3.10 1.08
C SER A 306 -8.11 -3.43 0.71
N ASP A 307 -8.58 -2.92 -0.43
CA ASP A 307 -9.93 -3.23 -0.94
C ASP A 307 -10.09 -4.72 -1.23
N ILE A 308 -9.10 -5.32 -1.91
CA ILE A 308 -9.08 -6.75 -2.24
C ILE A 308 -9.03 -7.62 -0.98
N LEU A 309 -8.30 -7.18 0.05
CA LEU A 309 -8.15 -7.92 1.30
C LEU A 309 -9.48 -8.01 2.07
N THR A 310 -10.28 -6.96 2.02
CA THR A 310 -11.53 -6.83 2.77
C THR A 310 -12.76 -7.29 1.98
N CYS A 311 -12.69 -7.34 0.64
CA CYS A 311 -13.79 -7.77 -0.22
C CYS A 311 -13.86 -9.29 -0.44
N THR A 312 -14.96 -9.92 -0.02
CA THR A 312 -15.21 -11.37 -0.24
C THR A 312 -15.63 -11.73 -1.67
N SER A 313 -16.10 -10.74 -2.43
CA SER A 313 -16.58 -10.94 -3.80
C SER A 313 -15.46 -10.89 -4.83
N GLN A 314 -14.24 -10.54 -4.43
CA GLN A 314 -13.09 -10.47 -5.33
C GLN A 314 -12.90 -11.76 -6.12
N ARG A 315 -12.71 -11.61 -7.43
CA ARG A 315 -12.30 -12.68 -8.34
C ARG A 315 -11.00 -12.30 -9.03
N VAL A 316 -10.23 -13.32 -9.39
CA VAL A 316 -9.04 -13.18 -10.23
C VAL A 316 -8.98 -14.35 -11.20
N TRP A 317 -8.62 -14.04 -12.44
CA TRP A 317 -8.33 -15.02 -13.47
C TRP A 317 -7.11 -14.54 -14.26
N SER A 318 -6.49 -15.45 -14.99
CA SER A 318 -5.27 -15.16 -15.74
C SER A 318 -5.47 -15.43 -17.22
N ARG A 319 -4.84 -14.61 -18.04
CA ARG A 319 -4.63 -14.83 -19.46
C ARG A 319 -3.14 -14.95 -19.72
N GLU A 320 -2.75 -15.91 -20.56
CA GLU A 320 -1.38 -16.00 -21.06
C GLU A 320 -1.36 -15.55 -22.51
N ALA A 321 -0.48 -14.60 -22.83
CA ALA A 321 -0.27 -14.08 -24.18
C ALA A 321 1.21 -13.74 -24.34
N ASP A 322 1.85 -14.20 -25.42
CA ASP A 322 3.25 -13.92 -25.75
C ASP A 322 4.26 -14.24 -24.62
N GLY A 323 3.97 -15.30 -23.85
CA GLY A 323 4.79 -15.71 -22.69
C GLY A 323 4.63 -14.82 -21.46
N MET A 324 3.72 -13.85 -21.49
CA MET A 324 3.36 -12.98 -20.38
C MET A 324 2.07 -13.47 -19.72
N ILE A 325 2.02 -13.39 -18.39
CA ILE A 325 0.83 -13.70 -17.61
C ILE A 325 0.17 -12.39 -17.20
N GLU A 326 -1.02 -12.13 -17.73
CA GLU A 326 -1.88 -11.02 -17.34
C GLU A 326 -2.91 -11.52 -16.32
N LEU A 327 -3.03 -10.85 -15.19
CA LEU A 327 -4.08 -11.10 -14.21
C LEU A 327 -5.17 -10.07 -14.37
N HIS A 328 -6.41 -10.54 -14.48
CA HIS A 328 -7.60 -9.70 -14.46
C HIS A 328 -8.38 -9.96 -13.18
N PHE A 329 -8.89 -8.91 -12.56
CA PHE A 329 -9.57 -8.99 -11.28
C PHE A 329 -10.58 -7.86 -11.07
N GLY A 330 -11.61 -8.17 -10.29
CA GLY A 330 -12.70 -7.26 -9.94
C GLY A 330 -13.56 -7.89 -8.85
N ALA A 331 -14.32 -7.08 -8.11
CA ALA A 331 -15.25 -7.56 -7.10
C ALA A 331 -16.63 -7.85 -7.68
N HIS A 332 -17.01 -7.12 -8.73
CA HIS A 332 -18.34 -7.08 -9.30
C HIS A 332 -18.25 -7.06 -10.83
N ARG A 333 -19.40 -7.11 -11.51
CA ARG A 333 -19.44 -7.09 -12.99
C ARG A 333 -19.17 -5.71 -13.57
N ASN A 334 -19.25 -4.68 -12.74
CA ASN A 334 -19.08 -3.29 -13.13
C ASN A 334 -17.67 -2.75 -12.86
N ASP A 335 -16.76 -3.53 -12.26
CA ASP A 335 -15.36 -3.14 -12.07
C ASP A 335 -14.40 -4.18 -12.66
N GLY A 336 -13.40 -3.71 -13.41
CA GLY A 336 -12.35 -4.56 -13.97
C GLY A 336 -10.99 -3.89 -13.90
N ARG A 337 -10.00 -4.66 -13.44
CA ARG A 337 -8.60 -4.25 -13.33
C ARG A 337 -7.70 -5.32 -13.90
N SER A 338 -6.54 -4.91 -14.39
CA SER A 338 -5.54 -5.83 -14.93
C SER A 338 -4.11 -5.41 -14.58
N LEU A 339 -3.23 -6.40 -14.46
CA LEU A 339 -1.79 -6.22 -14.33
C LEU A 339 -1.04 -7.36 -15.03
N ILE A 340 0.21 -7.11 -15.40
CA ILE A 340 1.11 -8.15 -15.92
C ILE A 340 2.02 -8.62 -14.80
N VAL A 341 2.11 -9.93 -14.59
CA VAL A 341 2.95 -10.54 -13.55
C VAL A 341 4.43 -10.41 -13.91
N ASP A 342 5.22 -9.88 -12.96
CA ASP A 342 6.67 -9.94 -13.01
C ASP A 342 7.21 -10.30 -11.62
N LEU A 343 7.60 -11.56 -11.43
CA LEU A 343 8.06 -12.06 -10.14
C LEU A 343 9.40 -11.44 -9.68
N ASN A 344 10.15 -10.81 -10.57
CA ASN A 344 11.44 -10.19 -10.28
C ASN A 344 11.30 -8.69 -9.98
N ASN A 345 10.14 -8.09 -10.28
CA ASN A 345 9.89 -6.68 -10.02
C ASN A 345 9.59 -6.40 -8.54
N ARG A 346 10.01 -5.25 -8.03
CA ARG A 346 9.82 -4.83 -6.63
C ARG A 346 9.62 -3.33 -6.54
N TYR A 347 8.98 -2.88 -5.48
CA TYR A 347 9.01 -1.47 -5.10
C TYR A 347 10.44 -1.01 -4.81
N PRO A 348 10.77 0.25 -5.13
CA PRO A 348 12.06 0.81 -4.79
C PRO A 348 12.20 0.91 -3.26
N ILE A 349 13.42 0.71 -2.75
CA ILE A 349 13.71 0.85 -1.31
C ILE A 349 13.65 2.32 -0.87
N VAL A 350 13.90 3.24 -1.81
CA VAL A 350 13.95 4.69 -1.54
C VAL A 350 13.17 5.38 -2.63
N ASP A 351 12.43 6.43 -2.26
CA ASP A 351 11.68 7.23 -3.21
C ASP A 351 12.55 7.73 -4.35
N MET A 352 12.01 7.58 -5.55
CA MET A 352 12.56 7.99 -6.83
C MET A 352 11.79 9.21 -7.34
N SER A 353 11.39 10.12 -6.46
CA SER A 353 10.55 11.29 -6.78
C SER A 353 11.20 12.18 -7.85
N ASP A 354 12.53 12.35 -7.81
CA ASP A 354 13.24 13.11 -8.84
C ASP A 354 13.17 12.40 -10.21
N GLU A 355 13.25 11.08 -10.24
CA GLU A 355 13.20 10.25 -11.45
C GLU A 355 11.78 10.07 -11.98
N GLU A 356 10.76 10.02 -11.11
CA GLU A 356 9.35 10.12 -11.49
C GLU A 356 9.14 11.44 -12.23
N GLN A 357 9.67 12.53 -11.67
CA GLN A 357 9.62 13.84 -12.29
C GLN A 357 10.48 13.93 -13.55
N GLU A 358 11.48 13.08 -13.77
CA GLU A 358 12.21 12.99 -15.05
C GLU A 358 11.44 12.13 -16.07
N TYR A 359 10.80 11.05 -15.64
CA TYR A 359 9.98 10.18 -16.46
C TYR A 359 8.71 10.89 -16.96
N LEU A 360 7.99 11.56 -16.06
CA LEU A 360 6.78 12.37 -16.32
C LEU A 360 6.98 13.46 -17.39
N LYS A 361 8.22 13.92 -17.54
CA LYS A 361 8.59 14.97 -18.49
C LYS A 361 8.85 14.44 -19.90
N GLY A 362 8.77 13.11 -20.10
CA GLY A 362 9.15 12.48 -21.37
C GLY A 362 10.66 12.57 -21.65
N ASP A 363 11.48 12.96 -20.67
CA ASP A 363 12.91 13.23 -20.84
C ASP A 363 13.77 11.97 -21.02
N ILE A 364 13.16 10.78 -21.00
CA ILE A 364 13.78 9.56 -21.53
C ILE A 364 13.52 9.51 -23.05
N HIS A 365 14.30 10.25 -23.83
CA HIS A 365 14.66 9.73 -25.14
C HIS A 365 15.47 8.47 -24.88
N PHE A 366 14.85 7.32 -25.09
CA PHE A 366 15.54 6.05 -25.24
C PHE A 366 16.71 6.29 -26.18
N LEU A 367 17.92 6.35 -25.63
CA LEU A 367 19.14 6.46 -26.42
C LEU A 367 19.07 5.33 -27.44
N LYS A 368 18.89 5.68 -28.72
CA LYS A 368 19.21 4.76 -29.80
C LYS A 368 20.66 4.37 -29.55
N ALA A 369 20.86 3.10 -29.27
CA ALA A 369 22.18 2.53 -29.14
C ALA A 369 22.92 2.74 -30.46
N SER A 370 23.97 3.56 -30.41
CA SER A 370 25.11 3.43 -31.31
C SER A 370 25.95 2.24 -30.87
#